data_AF-A0A0S7ZP25-F1
#
_entry.id   AF-A0A0S7ZP25-F1
#
_cell.length_a   1.000
_cell.length_b   1.000
_cell.length_c   1.000
_cell.angle_alpha   90.00
_cell.angle_beta   90.00
_cell.angle_gamma   90.00
#
_symmetry.space_group_name_H-M   'P 1'
#
loop_
_entity.id
_entity.type
_entity.pdbx_description
1 polymer ?
#
loop_
_entity_poly.entity_id
_entity_poly.type
_entity_poly.pdbx_seq_one_letter_code
_entity_poly.pdbx_strand_id
1 'polypeptide(L)'
;VGLLPDERFGIVVLGNLDHAEFRHALMLRAFDLQLGDTGRDWSDELLGLYRGFAAQADSARSARETQRRIGTKPLLPLSQYVGTYTHPVWGDLVVGETGDGLTACMGMENQLRGSLVHWHYDTFRIQLGDGRSEPDWVQFVLARDGTVSELRFGADGELVFRRKP
;
A
#
# COMPACT_ATOMS: atom_id res chain seq x y z
N VAL A 1 -13.04 4.74 20.17
CA VAL A 1 -13.71 5.08 21.45
C VAL A 1 -13.77 6.58 21.55
N GLY A 2 -14.88 7.12 22.05
CA GLY A 2 -15.06 8.55 22.31
C GLY A 2 -15.73 8.75 23.67
N LEU A 3 -15.29 9.77 24.42
CA LEU A 3 -15.80 10.09 25.75
C LEU A 3 -16.16 11.59 25.83
N LEU A 4 -17.29 11.90 26.46
CA LEU A 4 -17.70 13.24 26.90
C LEU A 4 -17.84 13.20 28.43
N PRO A 5 -16.75 13.44 29.20
CA PRO A 5 -16.76 13.25 30.65
C PRO A 5 -17.74 14.16 31.39
N ASP A 6 -17.85 15.43 30.99
CA ASP A 6 -18.75 16.40 31.61
C ASP A 6 -20.23 16.00 31.43
N GLU A 7 -20.54 15.36 30.31
CA GLU A 7 -21.86 14.78 30.02
C GLU A 7 -22.05 13.38 30.61
N ARG A 8 -21.02 12.81 31.24
CA ARG A 8 -20.94 11.41 31.71
C ARG A 8 -21.34 10.41 30.62
N PHE A 9 -20.94 10.69 29.38
CA PHE A 9 -21.29 9.91 28.19
C PHE A 9 -20.05 9.31 27.54
N GLY A 10 -20.21 8.11 26.96
CA GLY A 10 -19.15 7.45 26.21
C GLY A 10 -19.73 6.51 25.15
N ILE A 11 -19.00 6.38 24.04
CA ILE A 11 -19.36 5.50 22.94
C ILE A 11 -18.16 4.71 22.43
N VAL A 12 -18.40 3.44 22.12
CA VAL A 12 -17.45 2.57 21.44
C VAL A 12 -18.11 2.06 20.16
N VAL A 13 -17.48 2.36 19.03
CA VAL A 13 -17.86 1.85 17.71
C VAL A 13 -16.80 0.84 17.29
N LEU A 14 -17.21 -0.39 17.01
CA LEU A 14 -16.35 -1.48 16.59
C LEU A 14 -16.65 -1.83 15.13
N GLY A 15 -15.60 -2.08 14.36
CA GLY A 15 -15.69 -2.52 12.97
C GLY A 15 -14.62 -3.59 12.72
N ASN A 16 -14.94 -4.57 11.88
CA ASN A 16 -14.03 -5.63 11.47
C ASN A 16 -13.72 -5.49 9.97
N LEU A 17 -13.24 -4.31 9.61
CA LEU A 17 -12.78 -3.98 8.27
C LEU A 17 -11.65 -2.97 8.43
N ASP A 18 -10.60 -3.15 7.63
CA ASP A 18 -9.50 -2.20 7.57
C ASP A 18 -10.01 -0.83 7.07
N HIS A 19 -9.49 0.26 7.63
CA HIS A 19 -9.94 1.61 7.31
C HIS A 19 -11.48 1.79 7.31
N ALA A 20 -12.18 1.22 8.31
CA ALA A 20 -13.62 1.40 8.49
C ALA A 20 -13.96 2.81 9.02
N GLU A 21 -13.73 3.85 8.22
CA GLU A 21 -13.71 5.24 8.66
C GLU A 21 -15.09 5.83 9.02
N PHE A 22 -16.16 5.17 8.57
CA PHE A 22 -17.54 5.46 8.99
C PHE A 22 -17.72 5.42 10.51
N ARG A 23 -16.86 4.69 11.24
CA ARG A 23 -16.85 4.67 12.72
C ARG A 23 -16.73 6.07 13.33
N HIS A 24 -16.03 6.98 12.67
CA HIS A 24 -15.88 8.36 13.12
C HIS A 24 -17.17 9.17 12.95
N ALA A 25 -17.89 8.97 11.83
CA ALA A 25 -19.18 9.63 11.59
C ALA A 25 -20.21 9.23 12.66
N LEU A 26 -20.29 7.94 12.99
CA LEU A 26 -21.18 7.43 14.03
C LEU A 26 -20.84 7.99 15.42
N MET A 27 -19.55 8.05 15.75
CA MET A 27 -19.09 8.60 17.02
C MET A 27 -19.46 10.08 17.16
N LEU A 28 -19.17 10.88 16.13
CA LEU A 28 -19.46 12.32 16.14
C LEU A 28 -20.97 12.58 16.17
N ARG A 29 -21.76 11.80 15.41
CA ARG A 29 -23.21 11.90 15.46
C ARG A 29 -23.77 11.56 16.84
N ALA A 30 -23.21 10.57 17.53
CA ALA A 30 -23.63 10.25 18.90
C ALA A 30 -23.30 11.37 19.90
N PHE A 31 -22.18 12.07 19.72
CA PHE A 31 -21.85 13.25 20.52
C PHE A 31 -22.81 14.41 20.28
N ASP A 32 -23.12 14.73 19.03
CA ASP A 32 -24.09 15.78 18.70
C ASP A 32 -25.45 15.46 19.34
N LEU A 33 -25.93 14.23 19.20
CA LEU A 33 -27.18 13.77 19.81
C LEU A 33 -27.16 13.90 21.33
N GLN A 34 -26.05 13.60 21.98
CA GLN A 34 -25.89 13.77 23.43
C GLN A 34 -25.94 15.24 23.86
N LEU A 35 -25.39 16.14 23.04
CA LEU A 35 -25.34 17.58 23.29
C LEU A 35 -26.61 18.32 22.79
N GLY A 36 -27.57 17.60 22.21
CA GLY A 36 -28.80 18.16 21.67
C GLY A 36 -28.66 18.83 20.29
N ASP A 37 -27.54 18.64 19.61
CA ASP A 37 -27.36 19.05 18.21
C ASP A 37 -27.78 17.92 17.26
N THR A 38 -28.48 18.27 16.19
CA THR A 38 -28.91 17.32 15.15
C THR A 38 -28.68 17.84 13.74
N GLY A 39 -28.15 19.06 13.58
CA GLY A 39 -28.09 19.76 12.30
C GLY A 39 -26.96 19.29 11.38
N ARG A 40 -25.90 18.69 11.93
CA ARG A 40 -24.72 18.30 11.16
C ARG A 40 -24.80 16.88 10.61
N ASP A 41 -24.50 16.73 9.32
CA ASP A 41 -24.39 15.44 8.65
C ASP A 41 -22.92 15.01 8.56
N TRP A 42 -22.46 14.35 9.61
CA TRP A 42 -21.11 13.79 9.64
C TRP A 42 -20.88 12.68 8.61
N SER A 43 -21.93 12.03 8.12
CA SER A 43 -21.80 10.99 7.11
C SER A 43 -21.38 11.61 5.78
N ASP A 44 -22.06 12.67 5.33
CA ASP A 44 -21.74 13.34 4.08
C ASP A 44 -20.37 14.05 4.13
N GLU A 45 -20.08 14.75 5.23
CA GLU A 45 -18.80 15.46 5.38
C GLU A 45 -17.59 14.51 5.34
N LEU A 46 -17.64 13.42 6.10
CA LEU A 46 -16.54 12.44 6.09
C LEU A 46 -16.49 11.68 4.77
N LEU A 47 -17.63 11.37 4.14
CA LEU A 47 -17.65 10.80 2.80
C LEU A 47 -16.97 11.71 1.78
N GLY A 48 -17.22 13.02 1.85
CA GLY A 48 -16.56 14.03 1.02
C GLY A 48 -15.05 14.06 1.24
N LEU A 49 -14.60 14.04 2.50
CA LEU A 49 -13.19 13.98 2.87
C LEU A 49 -12.49 12.75 2.28
N TYR A 50 -13.06 11.55 2.46
CA TYR A 50 -12.47 10.30 1.97
C TYR A 50 -12.52 10.16 0.45
N ARG A 51 -13.56 10.69 -0.21
CA ARG A 51 -13.57 10.83 -1.67
C ARG A 51 -12.44 11.73 -2.16
N GLY A 52 -12.14 12.81 -1.42
CA GLY A 52 -11.00 13.67 -1.70
C GLY A 52 -9.66 12.94 -1.65
N PHE A 53 -9.44 12.13 -0.60
CA PHE A 53 -8.22 11.32 -0.48
C PHE A 53 -8.11 10.27 -1.58
N ALA A 54 -9.20 9.58 -1.92
CA ALA A 54 -9.22 8.61 -3.02
C ALA A 54 -8.88 9.28 -4.36
N ALA A 55 -9.50 10.42 -4.67
CA ALA A 55 -9.22 11.17 -5.90
C ALA A 55 -7.78 11.67 -5.97
N GLN A 56 -7.19 12.08 -4.84
CA GLN A 56 -5.78 12.47 -4.78
C GLN A 56 -4.84 11.29 -5.04
N ALA A 57 -5.14 10.12 -4.45
CA ALA A 57 -4.37 8.89 -4.68
C ALA A 57 -4.45 8.45 -6.15
N ASP A 58 -5.63 8.47 -6.75
CA ASP A 58 -5.86 8.16 -8.16
C ASP A 58 -5.11 9.12 -9.09
N SER A 59 -5.10 10.42 -8.75
CA SER A 59 -4.37 11.44 -9.50
C SER A 59 -2.86 11.22 -9.44
N ALA A 60 -2.30 10.99 -8.24
CA ALA A 60 -0.88 10.72 -8.05
C ALA A 60 -0.44 9.45 -8.80
N ARG A 61 -1.28 8.41 -8.77
CA ARG A 61 -1.07 7.17 -9.51
C ARG A 61 -1.10 7.38 -11.02
N SER A 62 -2.12 8.08 -11.52
CA SER A 62 -2.23 8.40 -12.95
C SER A 62 -1.03 9.19 -13.43
N ALA A 63 -0.58 10.18 -12.63
CA ALA A 63 0.63 10.94 -12.92
C ALA A 63 1.86 10.03 -12.98
N ARG A 64 2.03 9.08 -12.05
CA ARG A 64 3.11 8.08 -12.11
C ARG A 64 3.03 7.22 -13.37
N GLU A 65 1.86 6.76 -13.75
CA GLU A 65 1.69 5.95 -14.96
C GLU A 65 2.13 6.69 -16.23
N THR A 66 1.93 8.01 -16.31
CA THR A 66 2.43 8.82 -17.43
C THR A 66 3.96 8.90 -17.50
N GLN A 67 4.68 8.61 -16.41
CA GLN A 67 6.15 8.61 -16.37
C GLN A 67 6.76 7.32 -16.94
N ARG A 68 5.94 6.30 -17.23
CA ARG A 68 6.41 5.03 -17.80
C ARG A 68 7.18 5.26 -19.10
N ARG A 69 8.34 4.61 -19.22
CA ARG A 69 9.13 4.57 -20.46
C ARG A 69 8.87 3.27 -21.19
N ILE A 70 8.06 3.34 -22.25
CA ILE A 70 7.67 2.18 -23.07
C ILE A 70 8.87 1.68 -23.88
N GLY A 71 8.93 0.36 -24.15
CA GLY A 71 9.97 -0.28 -24.96
C GLY A 71 11.30 -0.49 -24.23
N THR A 72 11.33 -0.22 -22.93
CA THR A 72 12.47 -0.59 -22.08
C THR A 72 12.40 -2.08 -21.70
N LYS A 73 13.50 -2.61 -21.19
CA LYS A 73 13.63 -3.97 -20.67
C LYS A 73 14.38 -3.95 -19.33
N PRO A 74 14.21 -4.97 -18.48
CA PRO A 74 15.09 -5.16 -17.33
C PRO A 74 16.56 -5.20 -17.77
N LEU A 75 17.47 -4.63 -16.98
CA LEU A 75 18.90 -4.63 -17.32
C LEU A 75 19.50 -6.03 -17.24
N LEU A 76 19.00 -6.87 -16.35
CA LEU A 76 19.46 -8.24 -16.15
C LEU A 76 18.39 -9.26 -16.61
N PRO A 77 18.77 -10.53 -16.84
CA PRO A 77 17.81 -11.62 -16.91
C PRO A 77 16.99 -11.73 -15.62
N LEU A 78 15.71 -12.13 -15.71
CA LEU A 78 14.79 -12.20 -14.56
C LEU A 78 15.35 -13.03 -13.40
N SER A 79 16.01 -14.15 -13.71
CA SER A 79 16.66 -15.01 -12.73
C SER A 79 17.70 -14.32 -11.85
N GLN A 80 18.28 -13.19 -12.28
CA GLN A 80 19.25 -12.45 -11.46
C GLN A 80 18.61 -11.57 -10.39
N TYR A 81 17.31 -11.25 -10.51
CA TYR A 81 16.53 -10.54 -9.50
C TYR A 81 15.96 -11.47 -8.43
N VAL A 82 15.96 -12.79 -8.66
CA VAL A 82 15.52 -13.80 -7.69
C VAL A 82 16.41 -13.77 -6.46
N GLY A 83 15.80 -13.81 -5.28
CA GLY A 83 16.52 -13.80 -4.01
C GLY A 83 15.68 -13.30 -2.85
N THR A 84 16.30 -13.28 -1.68
CA THR A 84 15.69 -12.72 -0.46
C THR A 84 16.22 -11.33 -0.20
N TYR A 85 15.31 -10.39 0.01
CA TYR A 85 15.60 -9.00 0.34
C TYR A 85 15.05 -8.73 1.74
N THR A 86 15.81 -8.09 2.61
CA THR A 86 15.46 -7.94 4.03
C THR A 86 15.36 -6.49 4.43
N HIS A 87 14.35 -6.16 5.24
CA HIS A 87 14.16 -4.87 5.86
C HIS A 87 14.12 -5.05 7.39
N PRO A 88 14.79 -4.18 8.18
CA PRO A 88 14.91 -4.37 9.64
C PRO A 88 13.57 -4.42 10.38
N VAL A 89 12.53 -3.76 9.85
CA VAL A 89 11.19 -3.72 10.46
C VAL A 89 10.19 -4.66 9.79
N TRP A 90 10.29 -4.84 8.47
CA TRP A 90 9.27 -5.55 7.68
C TRP A 90 9.65 -7.01 7.43
N GLY A 91 10.88 -7.40 7.77
CA GLY A 91 11.40 -8.74 7.56
C GLY A 91 11.76 -8.99 6.10
N ASP A 92 11.57 -10.23 5.67
CA ASP A 92 12.01 -10.71 4.36
C ASP A 92 10.92 -10.58 3.30
N LEU A 93 11.31 -10.02 2.15
CA LEU A 93 10.62 -10.08 0.88
C LEU A 93 11.40 -11.06 -0.01
N VAL A 94 10.76 -12.17 -0.38
CA VAL A 94 11.33 -13.19 -1.26
C VAL A 94 10.83 -12.96 -2.68
N VAL A 95 11.75 -12.73 -3.60
CA VAL A 95 11.48 -12.68 -5.04
C VAL A 95 11.76 -14.04 -5.65
N GLY A 96 10.76 -14.63 -6.29
CA GLY A 96 10.87 -15.87 -7.04
C GLY A 96 10.61 -15.66 -8.53
N GLU A 97 10.77 -16.72 -9.33
CA GLU A 97 10.49 -16.72 -10.77
C GLU A 97 9.59 -17.91 -11.11
N THR A 98 8.57 -17.65 -11.91
CA THR A 98 7.69 -18.66 -12.53
C THR A 98 7.76 -18.51 -14.05
N GLY A 99 7.13 -19.43 -14.79
CA GLY A 99 7.07 -19.33 -16.26
C GLY A 99 6.44 -18.03 -16.78
N ASP A 100 5.66 -17.34 -15.94
CA ASP A 100 4.94 -16.11 -16.28
C ASP A 100 5.68 -14.82 -15.85
N GLY A 101 6.82 -14.94 -15.15
CA GLY A 101 7.64 -13.80 -14.71
C GLY A 101 8.08 -13.88 -13.25
N LEU A 102 8.30 -12.72 -12.63
CA LEU A 102 8.72 -12.64 -11.24
C LEU A 102 7.52 -12.68 -10.29
N THR A 103 7.74 -13.22 -9.09
CA THR A 103 6.78 -13.25 -7.98
C THR A 103 7.41 -12.64 -6.74
N ALA A 104 6.59 -12.11 -5.85
CA ALA A 104 7.02 -11.57 -4.56
C ALA A 104 6.20 -12.20 -3.43
N CYS A 105 6.85 -12.46 -2.30
CA CYS A 105 6.23 -12.95 -1.08
C CYS A 105 6.84 -12.25 0.13
N MET A 106 6.01 -11.61 0.95
CA MET A 106 6.42 -11.00 2.21
C MET A 106 5.75 -11.75 3.38
N GLY A 107 6.52 -12.38 4.25
CA GLY A 107 5.97 -13.20 5.33
C GLY A 107 5.21 -14.45 4.85
N MET A 108 4.27 -14.96 5.66
CA MET A 108 3.57 -16.23 5.40
C MET A 108 2.15 -16.07 4.83
N GLU A 109 1.56 -14.88 4.93
CA GLU A 109 0.17 -14.64 4.56
C GLU A 109 -0.04 -14.64 3.05
N ASN A 110 -1.13 -15.26 2.59
CA ASN A 110 -1.46 -15.30 1.16
C ASN A 110 -1.72 -13.91 0.57
N GLN A 111 -2.20 -12.97 1.38
CA GLN A 111 -2.43 -11.58 0.96
C GLN A 111 -1.14 -10.83 0.65
N LEU A 112 0.01 -11.33 1.11
CA LEU A 112 1.33 -10.74 0.89
C LEU A 112 2.14 -11.49 -0.18
N ARG A 113 1.47 -12.31 -0.98
CA ARG A 113 2.02 -13.01 -2.14
C ARG A 113 1.45 -12.41 -3.42
N GLY A 114 2.27 -12.29 -4.46
CA GLY A 114 1.85 -11.59 -5.66
C GLY A 114 2.80 -11.71 -6.84
N SER A 115 2.41 -11.09 -7.95
CA SER A 115 3.21 -11.03 -9.17
C SER A 115 3.97 -9.70 -9.29
N LEU A 116 5.10 -9.77 -9.98
CA LEU A 116 5.93 -8.63 -10.37
C LEU A 116 5.92 -8.54 -11.90
N VAL A 117 5.34 -7.47 -12.43
CA VAL A 117 5.22 -7.24 -13.88
C VAL A 117 6.10 -6.08 -14.30
N HIS A 118 6.93 -6.28 -15.33
CA HIS A 118 7.85 -5.25 -15.80
C HIS A 118 7.11 -3.96 -16.18
N TRP A 119 7.58 -2.84 -15.63
CA TRP A 119 7.02 -1.51 -15.92
C TRP A 119 7.94 -0.74 -16.85
N HIS A 120 9.14 -0.38 -16.37
CA HIS A 120 10.21 0.18 -17.19
C HIS A 120 11.57 0.01 -16.49
N TYR A 121 12.65 -0.15 -17.26
CA TYR A 121 14.00 -0.40 -16.72
C TYR A 121 13.98 -1.51 -15.66
N ASP A 122 14.57 -1.28 -14.48
CA ASP A 122 14.58 -2.20 -13.33
C ASP A 122 13.40 -1.97 -12.35
N THR A 123 12.33 -1.31 -12.80
CA THR A 123 11.12 -1.09 -12.02
C THR A 123 9.99 -2.00 -12.50
N PHE A 124 9.29 -2.60 -11.55
CA PHE A 124 8.19 -3.54 -11.74
C PHE A 124 6.96 -3.05 -10.97
N ARG A 125 5.77 -3.31 -11.51
CA ARG A 125 4.54 -3.21 -10.74
C ARG A 125 4.40 -4.45 -9.88
N ILE A 126 4.02 -4.28 -8.63
CA ILE A 126 3.73 -5.35 -7.70
C ILE A 126 2.24 -5.40 -7.41
N GLN A 127 1.64 -6.59 -7.58
CA GLN A 127 0.25 -6.85 -7.24
C GLN A 127 0.20 -7.98 -6.21
N LEU A 128 0.02 -7.62 -4.94
CA LEU A 128 -0.14 -8.58 -3.85
C LEU A 128 -1.62 -9.00 -3.68
N GLY A 129 -1.81 -10.18 -3.10
CA GLY A 129 -3.11 -10.69 -2.68
C GLY A 129 -3.99 -11.16 -3.82
N ASP A 130 -5.29 -10.95 -3.68
CA ASP A 130 -6.31 -11.39 -4.65
C ASP A 130 -6.52 -10.42 -5.83
N GLY A 131 -5.66 -9.40 -5.95
CA GLY A 131 -5.71 -8.41 -7.03
C GLY A 131 -6.75 -7.31 -6.84
N ARG A 132 -7.45 -7.24 -5.69
CA ARG A 132 -8.42 -6.17 -5.41
C ARG A 132 -7.78 -4.88 -4.92
N SER A 133 -6.61 -4.98 -4.28
CA SER A 133 -5.82 -3.82 -3.90
C SER A 133 -5.19 -3.20 -5.14
N GLU A 134 -4.96 -1.89 -5.09
CA GLU A 134 -4.23 -1.24 -6.17
C GLU A 134 -2.75 -1.70 -6.19
N PRO A 135 -2.17 -1.96 -7.37
CA PRO A 135 -0.77 -2.32 -7.50
C PRO A 135 0.12 -1.15 -7.08
N ASP A 136 1.26 -1.50 -6.51
CA ASP A 136 2.34 -0.58 -6.16
C ASP A 136 3.54 -0.81 -7.10
N TRP A 137 4.67 -0.17 -6.81
CA TRP A 137 5.92 -0.35 -7.54
C TRP A 137 7.03 -0.89 -6.66
N VAL A 138 7.90 -1.66 -7.29
CA VAL A 138 9.21 -2.01 -6.75
C VAL A 138 10.30 -1.66 -7.75
N GLN A 139 11.41 -1.15 -7.27
CA GLN A 139 12.60 -0.86 -8.06
C GLN A 139 13.77 -1.67 -7.55
N PHE A 140 14.41 -2.42 -8.45
CA PHE A 140 15.69 -3.07 -8.15
C PHE A 140 16.84 -2.09 -8.38
N VAL A 141 17.79 -2.09 -7.45
CA VAL A 141 19.01 -1.27 -7.53
C VAL A 141 20.22 -2.18 -7.65
N LEU A 142 21.06 -1.89 -8.63
CA LEU A 142 22.28 -2.64 -8.90
C LEU A 142 23.48 -2.04 -8.15
N ALA A 143 24.36 -2.90 -7.65
CA ALA A 143 25.68 -2.55 -7.17
C ALA A 143 26.64 -2.25 -8.33
N ARG A 144 27.83 -1.75 -8.00
CA ARG A 144 28.86 -1.39 -8.99
C ARG A 144 29.38 -2.59 -9.80
N ASP A 145 29.26 -3.79 -9.27
CA ASP A 145 29.65 -5.04 -9.94
C ASP A 145 28.55 -5.59 -10.87
N GLY A 146 27.39 -4.91 -10.96
CA GLY A 146 26.26 -5.31 -11.78
C GLY A 146 25.30 -6.30 -11.10
N THR A 147 25.54 -6.68 -9.85
CA THR A 147 24.61 -7.53 -9.10
C THR A 147 23.50 -6.71 -8.45
N VAL A 148 22.30 -7.29 -8.27
CA VAL A 148 21.22 -6.61 -7.53
C VAL A 148 21.60 -6.52 -6.05
N SER A 149 21.56 -5.32 -5.47
CA SER A 149 21.88 -5.08 -4.06
C SER A 149 20.68 -4.67 -3.22
N GLU A 150 19.70 -3.98 -3.81
CA GLU A 150 18.52 -3.49 -3.10
C GLU A 150 17.24 -3.72 -3.90
N LEU A 151 16.14 -3.84 -3.18
CA LEU A 151 14.77 -3.70 -3.69
C LEU A 151 14.12 -2.57 -2.91
N ARG A 152 13.69 -1.53 -3.61
CA ARG A 152 12.91 -0.42 -3.05
C ARG A 152 11.45 -0.67 -3.32
N PHE A 153 10.65 -0.72 -2.27
CA PHE A 153 9.21 -0.94 -2.34
C PHE A 153 8.50 0.37 -2.01
N GLY A 154 7.39 0.60 -2.70
CA GLY A 154 6.56 1.77 -2.51
C GLY A 154 6.71 2.71 -3.68
N ALA A 155 5.70 3.56 -3.86
CA ALA A 155 5.58 4.36 -5.04
C ALA A 155 6.66 5.45 -5.18
N ASP A 156 7.33 5.80 -4.07
CA ASP A 156 8.54 6.64 -4.03
C ASP A 156 9.78 5.88 -3.49
N GLY A 157 9.65 4.56 -3.34
CA GLY A 157 10.72 3.67 -2.89
C GLY A 157 11.13 3.87 -1.43
N GLU A 158 10.17 4.21 -0.56
CA GLU A 158 10.46 4.57 0.84
C GLU A 158 10.96 3.36 1.66
N LEU A 159 10.56 2.14 1.29
CA LEU A 159 10.96 0.92 1.96
C LEU A 159 12.13 0.27 1.23
N VAL A 160 13.32 0.30 1.84
CA VAL A 160 14.55 -0.23 1.23
C VAL A 160 14.91 -1.59 1.81
N PHE A 161 14.71 -2.65 1.02
CA PHE A 161 15.11 -4.00 1.36
C PHE A 161 16.50 -4.29 0.77
N ARG A 162 17.43 -4.79 1.59
CA ARG A 162 18.77 -5.18 1.14
C ARG A 162 18.80 -6.65 0.77
N ARG A 163 19.42 -6.98 -0.37
CA ARG A 163 19.58 -8.38 -0.77
C ARG A 163 20.45 -9.11 0.26
N LYS A 164 20.00 -10.29 0.67
CA LYS A 164 20.82 -11.20 1.48
C LYS A 164 21.96 -11.79 0.63
N PRO A 165 23.11 -12.10 1.24
CA PRO A 165 24.22 -12.78 0.56
C PRO A 165 23.82 -14.10 -0.09
#